data_AF-A0A4Q3KW57-F1
#
_entry.id   AF-A0A4Q3KW57-F1
#
_cell.length_a   1.000
_cell.length_b   1.000
_cell.length_c   1.000
_cell.angle_alpha   90.00
_cell.angle_beta   90.00
_cell.angle_gamma   90.00
#
_symmetry.space_group_name_H-M   'P 1'
#
loop_
_entity.id
_entity.type
_entity.pdbx_description
1 polymer ?
#
loop_
_entity_poly.entity_id
_entity_poly.type
_entity_poly.pdbx_seq_one_letter_code
_entity_poly.pdbx_strand_id
1 'polypeptide(L)'
;MSAAPHTAGPWRWEICEKNKSIALVGGVRPQYDLTILEPIRWGMGHATFFLRDTAPDGMNILHKLHERRDWIEPFPGREHHAGWCANVVHPDMRLIAAAPDLLEALVWREQFERRPGEDSNETFERIGEVFHRETGYLRPGKDCCFNPHEIRQQAWDEWMNAGRAKVRAAIAKATGAAT
;
A
#
# COMPACT_ATOMS: atom_id res chain seq x y z
N MET A 1 -10.73 16.37 -6.22
CA MET A 1 -9.83 15.22 -5.99
C MET A 1 -8.78 15.28 -7.08
N SER A 2 -7.54 15.69 -6.78
CA SER A 2 -6.50 15.67 -7.83
C SER A 2 -6.18 14.21 -8.14
N ALA A 3 -6.34 13.86 -9.42
CA ALA A 3 -6.12 12.53 -9.98
C ALA A 3 -4.70 12.01 -9.67
N ALA A 4 -4.59 10.69 -9.53
CA ALA A 4 -3.48 9.97 -8.91
C ALA A 4 -2.10 10.25 -9.53
N PRO A 5 -1.01 10.31 -8.72
CA PRO A 5 0.36 10.39 -9.23
C PRO A 5 0.92 9.03 -9.68
N HIS A 6 0.10 7.96 -9.79
CA HIS A 6 0.53 6.61 -10.18
C HIS A 6 -0.31 6.12 -11.38
N THR A 7 0.21 5.14 -12.12
CA THR A 7 -0.52 4.49 -13.21
C THR A 7 -1.85 3.91 -12.69
N ALA A 8 -2.94 4.19 -13.39
CA ALA A 8 -4.26 3.71 -13.00
C ALA A 8 -4.36 2.18 -13.07
N GLY A 9 -5.15 1.60 -12.16
CA GLY A 9 -5.45 0.17 -12.13
C GLY A 9 -6.55 -0.24 -13.13
N PRO A 10 -6.85 -1.55 -13.21
CA PRO A 10 -6.20 -2.64 -12.49
C PRO A 10 -4.81 -2.97 -13.04
N TRP A 11 -3.90 -3.40 -12.17
CA TRP A 11 -2.56 -3.87 -12.56
C TRP A 11 -2.52 -5.39 -12.62
N ARG A 12 -1.68 -5.93 -13.51
CA ARG A 12 -1.47 -7.37 -13.66
C ARG A 12 -0.06 -7.67 -14.13
N TRP A 13 0.43 -8.84 -13.76
CA TRP A 13 1.66 -9.40 -14.33
C TRP A 13 1.35 -10.11 -15.64
N GLU A 14 2.13 -9.83 -16.67
CA GLU A 14 2.06 -10.51 -17.95
C GLU A 14 3.39 -11.18 -18.26
N ILE A 15 3.35 -12.47 -18.59
CA ILE A 15 4.51 -13.23 -19.06
C ILE A 15 4.40 -13.44 -20.58
N CYS A 16 5.48 -13.18 -21.30
CA CYS A 16 5.63 -13.53 -22.71
C CYS A 16 6.73 -14.58 -22.84
N GLU A 17 6.37 -15.86 -22.86
CA GLU A 17 7.36 -16.95 -22.97
C GLU A 17 8.17 -16.90 -24.26
N LYS A 18 7.55 -16.45 -25.37
CA LYS A 18 8.21 -16.28 -26.67
C LYS A 18 9.38 -15.31 -26.59
N ASN A 19 9.19 -14.17 -25.92
CA ASN A 19 10.21 -13.14 -25.76
C ASN A 19 10.98 -13.28 -24.44
N LYS A 20 10.61 -14.26 -23.60
CA LYS A 20 11.16 -14.50 -22.26
C LYS A 20 11.13 -13.24 -21.38
N SER A 21 10.04 -12.49 -21.45
CA SER A 21 9.84 -11.26 -20.69
C SER A 21 8.68 -11.40 -19.72
N ILE A 22 8.73 -10.58 -18.67
CA ILE A 22 7.63 -10.36 -17.74
C ILE A 22 7.47 -8.85 -17.54
N ALA A 23 6.24 -8.36 -17.48
CA ALA A 23 5.96 -6.96 -17.22
C ALA A 23 4.78 -6.81 -16.26
N LEU A 24 4.82 -5.73 -15.47
CA LEU A 24 3.65 -5.22 -14.78
C LEU A 24 2.95 -4.25 -15.72
N VAL A 25 1.67 -4.49 -15.98
CA VAL A 25 0.87 -3.74 -16.95
C VAL A 25 -0.40 -3.23 -16.28
N GLY A 26 -0.85 -2.03 -16.64
CA GLY A 26 -2.08 -1.43 -16.14
C GLY A 26 -2.66 -0.39 -17.09
N GLY A 27 -3.50 0.52 -16.57
CA GLY A 27 -4.21 1.54 -17.35
C GLY A 27 -5.72 1.33 -17.42
N VAL A 28 -6.44 2.36 -17.84
CA VAL A 28 -7.91 2.35 -17.96
C VAL A 28 -8.30 2.16 -19.42
N ARG A 29 -9.07 1.10 -19.73
CA ARG A 29 -9.72 0.92 -21.04
C ARG A 29 -10.61 2.16 -21.35
N PRO A 30 -10.66 2.65 -22.60
CA PRO A 30 -10.63 1.83 -23.82
C PRO A 30 -9.41 1.99 -24.73
N GLN A 31 -8.38 2.76 -24.36
CA GLN A 31 -7.30 3.08 -25.30
C GLN A 31 -6.23 1.97 -25.36
N TYR A 32 -5.35 1.83 -24.37
CA TYR A 32 -4.30 0.80 -24.39
C TYR A 32 -3.88 0.34 -22.99
N ASP A 33 -3.33 -0.87 -22.93
CA ASP A 33 -2.56 -1.34 -21.78
C ASP A 33 -1.19 -0.65 -21.76
N LEU A 34 -0.78 -0.22 -20.57
CA LEU A 34 0.43 0.56 -20.32
C LEU A 34 1.41 -0.29 -19.52
N THR A 35 2.60 -0.52 -20.06
CA THR A 35 3.70 -1.12 -19.30
C THR A 35 4.07 -0.17 -18.16
N ILE A 36 3.97 -0.63 -16.91
CA ILE A 36 4.33 0.12 -15.70
C ILE A 36 5.79 -0.14 -15.34
N LEU A 37 6.15 -1.43 -15.35
CA LEU A 37 7.46 -1.91 -14.96
C LEU A 37 7.82 -3.13 -15.80
N GLU A 38 9.02 -3.13 -16.36
CA GLU A 38 9.59 -4.29 -17.06
C GLU A 38 11.03 -4.51 -16.55
N PRO A 39 11.36 -5.69 -15.99
CA PRO A 39 12.74 -6.01 -15.64
C PRO A 39 13.58 -6.12 -16.92
N ILE A 40 14.73 -5.47 -16.92
CA ILE A 40 15.69 -5.51 -18.02
C ILE A 40 17.09 -5.79 -17.52
N ARG A 41 17.93 -6.33 -18.40
CA ARG A 41 19.33 -6.59 -18.11
C ARG A 41 20.09 -5.26 -17.90
N TRP A 42 20.90 -5.21 -16.85
CA TRP A 42 21.85 -4.13 -16.59
C TRP A 42 23.29 -4.66 -16.62
N GLY A 43 23.96 -4.44 -17.75
CA GLY A 43 25.31 -4.99 -17.96
C GLY A 43 25.33 -6.52 -17.97
N MET A 44 26.47 -7.13 -17.62
CA MET A 44 26.63 -8.57 -17.81
C MET A 44 26.03 -9.45 -16.70
N GLY A 45 25.81 -8.93 -15.48
CA GLY A 45 25.43 -9.74 -14.31
C GLY A 45 24.35 -9.15 -13.41
N HIS A 46 23.69 -8.06 -13.81
CA HIS A 46 22.67 -7.41 -12.99
C HIS A 46 21.40 -7.09 -13.80
N ALA A 47 20.37 -6.62 -13.12
CA ALA A 47 19.12 -6.17 -13.70
C ALA A 47 18.76 -4.78 -13.18
N THR A 48 17.92 -4.10 -13.93
CA THR A 48 17.26 -2.85 -13.58
C THR A 48 15.82 -2.92 -14.11
N PHE A 49 15.07 -1.83 -14.03
CA PHE A 49 13.72 -1.76 -14.57
C PHE A 49 13.63 -0.69 -15.64
N PHE A 50 12.89 -0.96 -16.70
CA PHE A 50 12.13 0.07 -17.37
C PHE A 50 10.94 0.44 -16.49
N LEU A 51 10.76 1.73 -16.24
CA LEU A 51 9.59 2.25 -15.55
C LEU A 51 8.92 3.30 -16.43
N ARG A 52 7.60 3.33 -16.35
CA ARG A 52 6.77 4.31 -17.04
C ARG A 52 6.94 5.69 -16.45
N ASP A 53 7.08 6.71 -17.29
CA ASP A 53 6.89 8.08 -16.87
C ASP A 53 5.40 8.37 -16.64
N THR A 54 5.08 8.81 -15.42
CA THR A 54 3.70 9.13 -14.99
C THR A 54 3.31 10.57 -15.32
N ALA A 55 4.18 11.36 -15.97
CA ALA A 55 3.88 12.71 -16.43
C ALA A 55 2.67 12.76 -17.40
N PRO A 56 1.86 13.84 -17.38
CA PRO A 56 0.51 13.85 -17.94
C PRO A 56 0.41 14.07 -19.47
N ASP A 57 1.47 13.81 -20.24
CA ASP A 57 1.44 14.02 -21.70
C ASP A 57 0.75 12.88 -22.47
N GLY A 58 0.34 11.81 -21.78
CA GLY A 58 -0.43 10.70 -22.35
C GLY A 58 0.42 9.69 -23.13
N MET A 59 1.75 9.87 -23.19
CA MET A 59 2.63 8.94 -23.88
C MET A 59 3.08 7.82 -22.93
N ASN A 60 3.22 6.59 -23.44
CA ASN A 60 3.81 5.48 -22.68
C ASN A 60 5.34 5.50 -22.82
N ILE A 61 5.99 6.49 -22.20
CA ILE A 61 7.45 6.62 -22.22
C ILE A 61 8.03 5.75 -21.10
N LEU A 62 8.97 4.88 -21.46
CA LEU A 62 9.69 4.02 -20.52
C LEU A 62 11.14 4.52 -20.35
N HIS A 63 11.57 4.72 -19.11
CA HIS A 63 12.95 5.07 -18.79
C HIS A 63 13.62 3.97 -17.99
N LYS A 64 14.92 3.74 -18.23
CA LYS A 64 15.68 2.88 -17.34
C LYS A 64 15.82 3.59 -15.99
N LEU A 65 15.48 2.90 -14.90
CA LEU A 65 15.50 3.48 -13.56
C LEU A 65 16.85 4.15 -13.23
N HIS A 66 17.97 3.51 -13.57
CA HIS A 66 19.31 4.04 -13.26
C HIS A 66 19.70 5.29 -14.07
N GLU A 67 18.96 5.66 -15.12
CA GLU A 67 19.15 6.87 -15.91
C GLU A 67 18.32 8.05 -15.36
N ARG A 68 17.36 7.80 -14.46
CA ARG A 68 16.46 8.80 -13.85
C ARG A 68 16.87 9.09 -12.41
N ARG A 69 17.86 9.99 -12.25
CA ARG A 69 18.33 10.42 -10.93
C ARG A 69 17.26 11.13 -10.11
N ASP A 70 16.28 11.75 -10.76
CA ASP A 70 15.11 12.36 -10.16
C ASP A 70 14.12 11.35 -9.56
N TRP A 71 14.26 10.06 -9.86
CA TRP A 71 13.45 8.98 -9.28
C TRP A 71 14.14 8.27 -8.12
N ILE A 72 15.28 8.77 -7.68
CA ILE A 72 16.11 8.13 -6.67
C ILE A 72 16.46 9.16 -5.59
N GLU A 73 16.32 8.79 -4.32
CA GLU A 73 16.75 9.60 -3.18
C GLU A 73 17.55 8.75 -2.18
N PRO A 74 18.47 9.33 -1.39
CA PRO A 74 19.11 8.58 -0.33
C PRO A 74 18.09 8.14 0.74
N PHE A 75 18.36 7.00 1.38
CA PHE A 75 17.62 6.66 2.61
C PHE A 75 18.01 7.63 3.72
N PRO A 76 17.04 8.16 4.51
CA PRO A 76 17.33 8.99 5.68
C PRO A 76 18.33 8.31 6.63
N GLY A 77 19.39 9.02 7.01
CA GLY A 77 20.47 8.52 7.88
C GLY A 77 21.47 7.60 7.17
N ARG A 78 21.35 7.41 5.84
CA ARG A 78 22.25 6.60 4.99
C ARG A 78 22.71 7.38 3.76
N GLU A 79 22.84 8.69 3.86
CA GLU A 79 23.18 9.58 2.74
C GLU A 79 24.54 9.23 2.13
N HIS A 80 25.49 8.80 2.96
CA HIS A 80 26.81 8.33 2.55
C HIS A 80 26.78 7.03 1.71
N HIS A 81 25.66 6.30 1.70
CA HIS A 81 25.46 5.10 0.88
C HIS A 81 24.79 5.37 -0.46
N ALA A 82 24.39 6.61 -0.76
CA ALA A 82 23.55 6.94 -1.93
C ALA A 82 24.11 6.46 -3.28
N GLY A 83 25.43 6.28 -3.38
CA GLY A 83 26.09 5.75 -4.58
C GLY A 83 25.84 4.25 -4.84
N TRP A 84 25.55 3.44 -3.82
CA TRP A 84 25.35 1.99 -3.92
C TRP A 84 24.03 1.48 -3.33
N CYS A 85 23.30 2.31 -2.58
CA CYS A 85 22.00 1.99 -1.99
C CYS A 85 21.17 3.27 -1.86
N ALA A 86 20.07 3.33 -2.59
CA ALA A 86 19.18 4.47 -2.58
C ALA A 86 17.72 4.02 -2.69
N ASN A 87 16.83 4.86 -2.20
CA ASN A 87 15.39 4.69 -2.27
C ASN A 87 14.88 5.07 -3.67
N VAL A 88 13.80 4.44 -4.12
CA VAL A 88 13.14 4.76 -5.39
C VAL A 88 11.85 5.52 -5.09
N VAL A 89 11.76 6.76 -5.56
CA VAL A 89 10.62 7.66 -5.28
C VAL A 89 9.57 7.70 -6.37
N HIS A 90 9.77 6.92 -7.43
CA HIS A 90 8.78 6.79 -8.50
C HIS A 90 7.41 6.38 -7.92
N PRO A 91 6.31 7.07 -8.25
CA PRO A 91 5.01 6.81 -7.62
C PRO A 91 4.52 5.36 -7.74
N ASP A 92 4.70 4.74 -8.90
CA ASP A 92 4.32 3.33 -9.07
C ASP A 92 5.15 2.41 -8.17
N MET A 93 6.44 2.73 -7.96
CA MET A 93 7.33 1.95 -7.09
C MET A 93 6.98 2.11 -5.62
N ARG A 94 6.56 3.32 -5.20
CA ARG A 94 6.04 3.58 -3.85
C ARG A 94 4.78 2.77 -3.58
N LEU A 95 3.86 2.71 -4.55
CA LEU A 95 2.65 1.90 -4.43
C LEU A 95 2.97 0.40 -4.30
N ILE A 96 3.90 -0.11 -5.12
CA ILE A 96 4.38 -1.51 -5.02
C ILE A 96 5.00 -1.77 -3.63
N ALA A 97 5.87 -0.88 -3.16
CA ALA A 97 6.54 -1.02 -1.87
C ALA A 97 5.58 -0.91 -0.66
N ALA A 98 4.45 -0.23 -0.81
CA ALA A 98 3.40 -0.09 0.20
C ALA A 98 2.37 -1.22 0.18
N ALA A 99 2.39 -2.12 -0.81
CA ALA A 99 1.38 -3.16 -0.98
C ALA A 99 1.15 -4.05 0.27
N PRO A 100 2.19 -4.48 1.01
CA PRO A 100 1.99 -5.24 2.26
C PRO A 100 1.24 -4.43 3.33
N ASP A 101 1.64 -3.18 3.57
CA ASP A 101 1.01 -2.33 4.59
C ASP A 101 -0.44 -1.98 4.21
N LEU A 102 -0.69 -1.77 2.91
CA LEU A 102 -2.03 -1.55 2.38
C LEU A 102 -2.93 -2.77 2.56
N LEU A 103 -2.41 -3.99 2.37
CA LEU A 103 -3.16 -5.22 2.63
C LEU A 103 -3.54 -5.32 4.11
N GLU A 104 -2.59 -5.11 5.02
CA GLU A 104 -2.86 -5.11 6.46
C GLU A 104 -3.91 -4.06 6.85
N ALA A 105 -3.79 -2.85 6.31
CA ALA A 105 -4.74 -1.76 6.53
C ALA A 105 -6.15 -2.12 6.03
N LEU A 106 -6.27 -2.76 4.87
CA LEU A 106 -7.55 -3.20 4.31
C LEU A 106 -8.17 -4.32 5.13
N VAL A 107 -7.40 -5.32 5.56
CA VAL A 107 -7.89 -6.39 6.45
C VAL A 107 -8.38 -5.81 7.77
N TRP A 108 -7.63 -4.88 8.37
CA TRP A 108 -8.07 -4.18 9.58
C TRP A 108 -9.33 -3.35 9.33
N ARG A 109 -9.51 -2.72 8.16
CA ARG A 109 -10.71 -1.92 7.87
C ARG A 109 -11.94 -2.80 7.60
N GLU A 110 -11.76 -3.91 6.89
CA GLU A 110 -12.80 -4.85 6.47
C GLU A 110 -13.50 -5.49 7.68
N GLN A 111 -12.80 -5.66 8.81
CA GLN A 111 -13.42 -6.17 10.04
C GLN A 111 -14.58 -5.32 10.56
N PHE A 112 -14.69 -4.04 10.18
CA PHE A 112 -15.80 -3.18 10.60
C PHE A 112 -16.96 -3.18 9.61
N GLU A 113 -16.77 -3.77 8.44
CA GLU A 113 -17.84 -3.90 7.45
C GLU A 113 -18.77 -5.05 7.86
N ARG A 114 -20.05 -4.88 7.56
CA ARG A 114 -21.07 -5.91 7.81
C ARG A 114 -20.93 -7.02 6.78
N ARG A 115 -20.90 -8.27 7.24
CA ARG A 115 -20.82 -9.44 6.34
C ARG A 115 -22.18 -9.77 5.72
N PRO A 116 -22.23 -10.44 4.55
CA PRO A 116 -23.49 -10.91 3.98
C PRO A 116 -24.26 -11.80 4.97
N GLY A 117 -25.51 -11.46 5.25
CA GLY A 117 -26.36 -12.19 6.19
C GLY A 117 -26.19 -11.82 7.66
N GLU A 118 -25.19 -10.99 8.00
CA GLU A 118 -24.93 -10.53 9.36
C GLU A 118 -25.90 -9.41 9.73
N ASP A 119 -26.51 -9.48 10.92
CA ASP A 119 -27.27 -8.38 11.48
C ASP A 119 -26.38 -7.40 12.29
N SER A 120 -26.96 -6.30 12.77
CA SER A 120 -26.20 -5.29 13.52
C SER A 120 -25.63 -5.81 14.83
N ASN A 121 -26.30 -6.76 15.49
CA ASN A 121 -25.86 -7.34 16.75
C ASN A 121 -24.71 -8.32 16.50
N GLU A 122 -24.81 -9.18 15.49
CA GLU A 122 -23.74 -10.09 15.09
C GLU A 122 -22.46 -9.34 14.69
N THR A 123 -22.58 -8.24 13.91
CA THR A 123 -21.42 -7.37 13.62
C THR A 123 -20.84 -6.77 14.89
N PHE A 124 -21.68 -6.31 15.82
CA PHE A 124 -21.25 -5.73 17.09
C PHE A 124 -20.47 -6.74 17.93
N GLU A 125 -20.98 -7.97 18.02
CA GLU A 125 -20.39 -9.09 18.77
C GLU A 125 -19.04 -9.49 18.19
N ARG A 126 -18.95 -9.70 16.87
CA ARG A 126 -17.72 -10.07 16.18
C ARG A 126 -16.61 -9.04 16.35
N ILE A 127 -16.91 -7.75 16.20
CA ILE A 127 -15.93 -6.68 16.45
C ILE A 127 -15.48 -6.73 17.91
N GLY A 128 -16.42 -6.98 18.83
CA GLY A 128 -16.13 -7.16 20.25
C GLY A 128 -15.20 -8.34 20.54
N GLU A 129 -15.35 -9.47 19.84
CA GLU A 129 -14.46 -10.63 19.97
C GLU A 129 -13.04 -10.33 19.49
N VAL A 130 -12.89 -9.61 18.37
CA VAL A 130 -11.56 -9.21 17.88
C VAL A 130 -10.88 -8.28 18.89
N PHE A 131 -11.60 -7.25 19.36
CA PHE A 131 -11.09 -6.34 20.38
C PHE A 131 -10.69 -7.08 21.66
N HIS A 132 -11.52 -8.02 22.12
CA HIS A 132 -11.23 -8.80 23.31
C HIS A 132 -9.99 -9.68 23.14
N ARG A 133 -9.85 -10.35 21.99
CA ARG A 133 -8.67 -11.16 21.66
C ARG A 133 -7.39 -10.33 21.65
N GLU A 134 -7.44 -9.10 21.15
CA GLU A 134 -6.25 -8.25 20.98
C GLU A 134 -5.88 -7.44 22.23
N THR A 135 -6.85 -7.14 23.09
CA THR A 135 -6.64 -6.21 24.22
C THR A 135 -6.95 -6.83 25.59
N GLY A 136 -7.67 -7.94 25.64
CA GLY A 136 -8.19 -8.55 26.86
C GLY A 136 -9.42 -7.84 27.44
N TYR A 137 -9.86 -6.70 26.90
CA TYR A 137 -11.01 -5.95 27.41
C TYR A 137 -12.30 -6.30 26.67
N LEU A 138 -13.45 -6.19 27.36
CA LEU A 138 -14.75 -6.21 26.70
C LEU A 138 -15.01 -4.86 26.03
N ARG A 139 -15.52 -4.88 24.79
CA ARG A 139 -15.86 -3.68 24.04
C ARG A 139 -16.82 -2.76 24.83
N PRO A 140 -16.66 -1.42 24.77
CA PRO A 140 -17.65 -0.49 25.32
C PRO A 140 -19.07 -0.80 24.81
N GLY A 141 -20.05 -0.74 25.72
CA GLY A 141 -21.44 -1.17 25.47
C GLY A 141 -21.76 -2.60 25.87
N LYS A 142 -20.76 -3.47 26.11
CA LYS A 142 -20.97 -4.76 26.79
C LYS A 142 -20.96 -4.59 28.31
N ASP A 143 -21.75 -5.40 29.00
CA ASP A 143 -21.73 -5.49 30.46
C ASP A 143 -20.42 -6.14 30.93
N CYS A 144 -19.73 -5.49 31.87
CA CYS A 144 -18.46 -5.95 32.41
C CYS A 144 -18.41 -5.67 33.92
N CYS A 145 -18.17 -6.71 34.73
CA CYS A 145 -18.02 -6.58 36.18
C CYS A 145 -16.56 -6.37 36.63
N PHE A 146 -15.59 -6.59 35.74
CA PHE A 146 -14.15 -6.56 36.08
C PHE A 146 -13.50 -5.20 35.81
N ASN A 147 -13.89 -4.54 34.72
CA ASN A 147 -13.25 -3.32 34.25
C ASN A 147 -14.28 -2.18 34.16
N PRO A 148 -14.01 -1.02 34.79
CA PRO A 148 -14.84 0.18 34.67
C PRO A 148 -15.05 0.59 33.21
N HIS A 149 -16.15 1.28 32.92
CA HIS A 149 -16.46 1.74 31.57
C HIS A 149 -15.35 2.62 30.99
N GLU A 150 -14.78 3.51 31.80
CA GLU A 150 -13.74 4.47 31.42
C GLU A 150 -12.47 3.77 30.93
N ILE A 151 -12.04 2.71 31.64
CA ILE A 151 -10.86 1.93 31.28
C ILE A 151 -11.08 1.21 29.95
N ARG A 152 -12.27 0.63 29.76
CA ARG A 152 -12.62 -0.06 28.50
C ARG A 152 -12.74 0.92 27.33
N GLN A 153 -13.28 2.12 27.58
CA GLN A 153 -13.37 3.19 26.59
C GLN A 153 -11.97 3.66 26.17
N GLN A 154 -11.07 3.87 27.13
CA GLN A 154 -9.69 4.22 26.82
C GLN A 154 -9.00 3.14 25.97
N ALA A 155 -9.08 1.86 26.37
CA ALA A 155 -8.49 0.76 25.61
C ALA A 155 -9.07 0.66 24.19
N TRP A 156 -10.38 0.90 24.04
CA TRP A 156 -11.03 0.97 22.74
C TRP A 156 -10.51 2.12 21.88
N ASP A 157 -10.38 3.31 22.45
CA ASP A 157 -9.89 4.49 21.74
C ASP A 157 -8.43 4.31 21.30
N GLU A 158 -7.58 3.74 22.17
CA GLU A 158 -6.19 3.40 21.85
C GLU A 158 -6.11 2.37 20.72
N TRP A 159 -6.90 1.30 20.78
CA TRP A 159 -6.96 0.27 19.74
C TRP A 159 -7.43 0.83 18.40
N MET A 160 -8.49 1.65 18.41
CA MET A 160 -9.00 2.32 17.22
C MET A 160 -8.00 3.32 16.63
N ASN A 161 -7.32 4.09 17.48
CA ASN A 161 -6.32 5.06 17.05
C ASN A 161 -5.09 4.36 16.45
N ALA A 162 -4.62 3.27 17.06
CA ALA A 162 -3.52 2.47 16.53
C ALA A 162 -3.84 1.92 15.14
N GLY A 163 -5.04 1.34 14.96
CA GLY A 163 -5.49 0.85 13.66
C GLY A 163 -5.62 1.96 12.61
N ARG A 164 -6.22 3.10 12.96
CA ARG A 164 -6.30 4.27 12.06
C ARG A 164 -4.93 4.83 11.71
N ALA A 165 -3.98 4.82 12.65
CA ALA A 165 -2.61 5.25 12.40
C ALA A 165 -1.92 4.35 11.36
N LYS A 166 -2.09 3.02 11.45
CA LYS A 166 -1.59 2.07 10.44
C LYS A 166 -2.16 2.35 9.05
N VAL A 167 -3.47 2.58 8.95
CA VAL A 167 -4.12 2.93 7.67
C VAL A 167 -3.54 4.22 7.09
N ARG A 168 -3.39 5.27 7.91
CA ARG A 168 -2.81 6.55 7.47
C ARG A 168 -1.36 6.39 7.02
N ALA A 169 -0.55 5.64 7.78
CA ALA A 169 0.83 5.37 7.44
C ALA A 169 0.97 4.61 6.12
N ALA A 170 0.13 3.59 5.88
CA ALA A 170 0.12 2.83 4.62
C ALA A 170 -0.24 3.73 3.42
N ILE A 171 -1.24 4.60 3.56
CA ILE A 171 -1.62 5.57 2.52
C ILE A 171 -0.49 6.59 2.30
N ALA A 172 0.11 7.13 3.36
CA ALA A 172 1.22 8.08 3.25
C ALA A 172 2.41 7.46 2.52
N LYS A 173 2.78 6.21 2.86
CA LYS A 173 3.82 5.46 2.16
C LYS A 173 3.50 5.25 0.68
N ALA A 174 2.26 4.85 0.37
CA ALA A 174 1.83 4.61 -1.01
C ALA A 174 1.81 5.89 -1.87
N THR A 175 1.46 7.02 -1.27
CA THR A 175 1.34 8.32 -1.96
C THR A 175 2.63 9.15 -1.91
N GLY A 176 3.58 8.77 -1.06
CA GLY A 176 4.76 9.58 -0.75
C GLY A 176 4.45 10.86 0.02
N ALA A 177 3.28 10.94 0.68
CA ALA A 177 2.96 12.04 1.58
C ALA A 177 3.79 11.95 2.87
N ALA A 178 4.13 13.09 3.47
CA ALA A 178 4.76 13.12 4.79
C ALA A 178 3.81 12.51 5.84
N THR A 179 4.33 11.56 6.62
CA THR A 179 3.66 10.93 7.77
C THR A 179 3.65 11.81 9.00
#